data_AF-A0A9W6K045-F1
#
_entry.id   AF-A0A9W6K045-F1
#
_cell.length_a   1.000
_cell.length_b   1.000
_cell.length_c   1.000
_cell.angle_alpha   90.00
_cell.angle_beta   90.00
_cell.angle_gamma   90.00
#
_symmetry.space_group_name_H-M   'P 1'
#
loop_
_entity.id
_entity.type
_entity.pdbx_description
1 polymer ?
#
loop_
_entity_poly.entity_id
_entity_poly.type
_entity_poly.pdbx_seq_one_letter_code
_entity_poly.pdbx_strand_id
1 'polypeptide(L)'
;MDSGRRLACCVPFCRRTRGVRKGETGLPSEWICGPHWAGVPRALKRRKSLNFRFIRREMRRQPLASQWWRLPPGSAERIKAIGMWRVAGAIWDRCKRAAIEAAGGIA
;
A
#
# COMPACT_ATOMS: atom_id res chain seq x y z
N MET A 1 -13.75 -2.57 -20.28
CA MET A 1 -12.90 -1.43 -19.88
C MET A 1 -13.68 -0.63 -18.85
N ASP A 2 -13.28 -0.69 -17.58
CA ASP A 2 -14.02 -0.12 -16.45
C ASP A 2 -13.72 1.38 -16.33
N SER A 3 -14.18 2.15 -17.33
CA SER A 3 -13.84 3.57 -17.53
C SER A 3 -14.46 4.52 -16.50
N GLY A 4 -15.31 4.02 -15.60
CA GLY A 4 -16.08 4.83 -14.64
C GLY A 4 -15.76 4.58 -13.17
N ARG A 5 -15.02 3.52 -12.82
CA ARG A 5 -14.79 3.18 -11.41
C ARG A 5 -13.84 4.18 -10.78
N ARG A 6 -14.28 4.81 -9.69
CA ARG A 6 -13.47 5.71 -8.86
C ARG A 6 -13.31 5.12 -7.47
N LEU A 7 -12.08 5.10 -6.96
CA LEU A 7 -11.78 4.64 -5.61
C LEU A 7 -11.90 5.80 -4.63
N ALA A 8 -12.74 5.68 -3.61
CA ALA A 8 -12.87 6.65 -2.54
C ALA A 8 -11.64 6.64 -1.61
N CYS A 9 -11.35 7.78 -0.99
CA CYS A 9 -10.36 7.85 0.08
C CYS A 9 -10.83 7.02 1.27
N CYS A 10 -9.95 6.21 1.86
CA CYS A 10 -10.27 5.35 3.00
C CYS A 10 -10.37 6.09 4.35
N VAL A 11 -10.40 7.42 4.35
CA VAL A 11 -10.54 8.22 5.58
C VAL A 11 -12.02 8.56 5.75
N PRO A 12 -12.62 8.34 6.94
CA PRO A 12 -14.04 8.60 7.18
C PRO A 12 -14.48 10.00 6.73
N PHE A 13 -15.69 10.09 6.16
CA PHE A 13 -16.32 11.32 5.66
C PHE A 13 -15.57 12.04 4.53
N CYS A 14 -14.43 11.53 4.06
CA CYS A 14 -13.73 12.07 2.91
C CYS A 14 -14.47 11.74 1.60
N ARG A 15 -14.90 12.77 0.87
CA ARG A 15 -15.56 12.60 -0.44
C ARG A 15 -14.59 12.54 -1.63
N ARG A 16 -13.28 12.65 -1.40
CA ARG A 16 -12.28 12.60 -2.48
C ARG A 16 -12.22 11.20 -3.07
N THR A 17 -12.13 11.14 -4.38
CA THR A 17 -12.04 9.89 -5.15
C THR A 17 -10.90 9.97 -6.17
N ARG A 18 -10.32 8.84 -6.55
CA ARG A 18 -9.34 8.76 -7.65
C ARG A 18 -9.77 7.77 -8.72
N GLY A 19 -9.45 8.08 -9.97
CA GLY A 19 -9.44 7.10 -11.06
C GLY A 19 -8.09 6.40 -11.19
N VAL A 20 -8.00 5.55 -12.21
CA VAL A 20 -6.75 4.96 -12.69
C VAL A 20 -5.85 6.08 -13.22
N ARG A 21 -4.56 6.07 -12.86
CA ARG A 21 -3.58 7.06 -13.34
C ARG A 21 -2.82 6.54 -14.55
N LYS A 22 -2.16 7.44 -15.29
CA LYS A 22 -1.26 7.08 -16.40
C LYS A 22 -0.24 6.03 -15.92
N GLY A 23 -0.21 4.89 -16.59
CA GLY A 23 0.70 3.77 -16.28
C GLY A 23 0.20 2.79 -15.22
N GLU A 24 -0.97 3.00 -14.63
CA GLU A 24 -1.63 1.99 -13.78
C GLU A 24 -2.55 1.11 -14.65
N THR A 25 -2.52 -0.20 -14.42
CA THR A 25 -3.42 -1.15 -15.10
C THR A 25 -4.76 -1.33 -14.38
N GLY A 26 -4.92 -0.75 -13.19
CA GLY A 26 -6.13 -0.83 -12.38
C GLY A 26 -6.04 0.01 -11.11
N LEU A 27 -7.16 0.08 -10.37
CA LEU A 27 -7.22 0.73 -9.07
C LEU A 27 -6.60 -0.17 -7.99
N PRO A 28 -5.93 0.40 -6.97
CA PRO A 28 -5.54 -0.34 -5.79
C PRO A 28 -6.77 -0.70 -4.95
N SER A 29 -6.60 -1.58 -3.96
CA SER A 29 -7.67 -1.92 -3.02
C SER A 29 -8.07 -0.76 -2.10
N GLU A 30 -7.09 0.06 -1.69
CA GLU A 30 -7.30 1.20 -0.80
C GLU A 30 -6.48 2.41 -1.25
N TRP A 31 -6.91 3.60 -0.84
CA TRP A 31 -6.22 4.85 -1.16
C TRP A 31 -6.44 5.93 -0.11
N ILE A 32 -5.40 6.70 0.19
CA ILE A 32 -5.47 7.91 1.02
C ILE A 32 -5.23 9.11 0.11
N CYS A 33 -6.14 10.08 0.13
CA CYS A 33 -6.03 11.29 -0.70
C CYS A 33 -4.85 12.18 -0.28
N GLY A 34 -4.42 13.07 -1.17
CA GLY A 34 -3.28 13.97 -0.92
C GLY A 34 -3.36 14.75 0.40
N PRO A 35 -4.48 15.41 0.72
CA PRO A 35 -4.64 16.13 1.98
C PRO A 35 -4.49 15.24 3.22
N HIS A 36 -5.16 14.08 3.26
CA HIS A 36 -5.01 13.16 4.41
C HIS A 36 -3.65 12.49 4.46
N TRP A 37 -3.03 12.25 3.31
CA TRP A 37 -1.66 11.79 3.26
C TRP A 37 -0.69 12.83 3.82
N ALA A 38 -0.97 14.13 3.69
CA ALA A 38 -0.15 15.19 4.29
C ALA A 38 -0.07 15.04 5.81
N GLY A 39 -1.20 14.71 6.47
CA GLY A 39 -1.29 14.46 7.92
C GLY A 39 -0.54 13.22 8.42
N VAL A 40 -0.19 12.26 7.55
CA VAL A 40 0.59 11.09 7.97
C VAL A 40 2.01 11.50 8.40
N PRO A 41 2.49 11.09 9.60
CA PRO A 41 3.83 11.42 10.11
C PRO A 41 4.95 11.08 9.13
N ARG A 42 5.96 11.97 9.04
CA ARG A 42 7.13 11.79 8.15
C ARG A 42 7.87 10.49 8.43
N ALA A 43 7.95 10.07 9.69
CA ALA A 43 8.58 8.81 10.10
C ALA A 43 7.90 7.58 9.46
N LEU A 44 6.56 7.55 9.42
CA LEU A 44 5.80 6.47 8.80
C LEU A 44 5.97 6.47 7.27
N LYS A 45 5.93 7.66 6.64
CA LYS A 45 6.23 7.83 5.21
C LYS A 45 7.62 7.30 4.87
N ARG A 46 8.64 7.61 5.69
CA ARG A 46 10.02 7.11 5.53
C ARG A 46 10.07 5.59 5.66
N ARG A 47 9.43 5.01 6.69
CA ARG A 47 9.37 3.55 6.88
C ARG A 47 8.73 2.85 5.69
N LYS A 48 7.61 3.37 5.16
CA LYS A 48 7.00 2.87 3.92
C LYS A 48 7.97 2.94 2.74
N SER A 49 8.62 4.08 2.54
CA SER A 49 9.59 4.25 1.43
C SER A 49 10.75 3.24 1.51
N LEU A 50 11.33 3.04 2.69
CA LEU A 50 12.40 2.06 2.92
C LEU A 50 11.94 0.63 2.66
N ASN A 51 10.76 0.24 3.17
CA ASN A 51 10.21 -1.08 2.93
C ASN A 51 9.93 -1.32 1.43
N PHE A 52 9.38 -0.34 0.71
CA PHE A 52 9.18 -0.46 -0.74
C PHE A 52 10.49 -0.48 -1.55
N ARG A 53 11.58 0.14 -1.05
CA ARG A 53 12.91 -0.01 -1.65
C ARG A 53 13.44 -1.43 -1.46
N PHE A 54 13.26 -2.00 -0.27
CA PHE A 54 13.58 -3.40 0.00
C PHE A 54 12.78 -4.35 -0.90
N ILE A 55 11.46 -4.20 -0.95
CA ILE A 55 10.58 -5.02 -1.82
C ILE A 55 11.03 -4.94 -3.27
N ARG A 56 11.26 -3.74 -3.81
CA ARG A 56 11.71 -3.58 -5.20
C ARG A 56 13.06 -4.25 -5.46
N ARG A 57 13.99 -4.21 -4.50
CA ARG A 57 15.27 -4.91 -4.61
C ARG A 57 15.04 -6.42 -4.65
N GLU A 58 14.17 -6.94 -3.79
CA GLU A 58 13.86 -8.36 -3.72
C GLU A 58 13.16 -8.85 -4.99
N MET A 59 12.17 -8.10 -5.51
CA MET A 59 11.48 -8.42 -6.77
C MET A 59 12.42 -8.48 -7.97
N ARG A 60 13.48 -7.66 -7.99
CA ARG A 60 14.51 -7.74 -9.05
C ARG A 60 15.35 -9.01 -8.96
N ARG A 61 15.59 -9.52 -7.75
CA ARG A 61 16.34 -10.76 -7.52
C ARG A 61 15.47 -11.99 -7.74
N GLN A 62 14.20 -11.90 -7.37
CA GLN A 62 13.23 -12.98 -7.42
C GLN A 62 11.89 -12.46 -7.96
N PRO A 63 11.71 -12.40 -9.29
CA PRO A 63 10.50 -11.88 -9.92
C PRO A 63 9.20 -12.58 -9.46
N LEU A 64 9.29 -13.87 -9.15
CA LEU A 64 8.17 -14.68 -8.66
C LEU A 64 7.67 -14.28 -7.26
N ALA A 65 8.42 -13.48 -6.49
CA ALA A 65 7.95 -13.01 -5.18
C ALA A 65 6.69 -12.13 -5.25
N SER A 66 6.41 -11.53 -6.41
CA SER A 66 5.17 -10.78 -6.68
C SER A 66 3.98 -11.70 -6.93
N GLN A 67 4.26 -12.93 -7.39
CA GLN A 67 3.29 -13.98 -7.70
C GLN A 67 3.53 -15.17 -6.77
N TRP A 68 3.67 -14.89 -5.48
CA TRP A 68 4.13 -15.86 -4.47
C TRP A 68 3.27 -17.13 -4.39
N TRP A 69 2.02 -17.10 -4.86
CA TRP A 69 1.15 -18.28 -4.98
C TRP A 69 1.66 -19.32 -5.99
N ARG A 70 2.54 -18.93 -6.93
CA ARG A 70 3.22 -19.82 -7.88
C ARG A 70 4.43 -20.53 -7.29
N LEU A 71 4.93 -20.07 -6.14
CA LEU A 71 6.05 -20.73 -5.46
C LEU A 71 5.55 -22.00 -4.75
N PRO A 72 6.37 -23.07 -4.66
CA PRO A 72 5.99 -24.28 -3.96
C PRO A 72 5.50 -23.99 -2.53
N PRO A 73 4.42 -24.63 -2.07
CA PRO A 73 3.94 -24.46 -0.71
C PRO A 73 5.02 -24.87 0.29
N GLY A 74 5.20 -24.07 1.35
CA GLY A 74 6.22 -24.31 2.39
C GLY A 74 7.66 -23.92 2.01
N SER A 75 7.93 -23.50 0.77
CA SER A 75 9.28 -23.09 0.37
C SER A 75 9.74 -21.82 1.11
N ALA A 76 11.04 -21.70 1.36
CA ALA A 76 11.63 -20.54 2.04
C ALA A 76 11.34 -19.24 1.28
N GLU A 77 11.35 -19.30 -0.05
CA GLU A 77 11.02 -18.20 -0.96
C GLU A 77 9.58 -17.75 -0.78
N ARG A 78 8.63 -18.71 -0.71
CA ARG A 78 7.21 -18.41 -0.51
C ARG A 78 6.99 -17.77 0.85
N ILE A 79 7.56 -18.33 1.91
CA ILE A 79 7.46 -17.80 3.28
C ILE A 79 8.03 -16.38 3.33
N LYS A 80 9.20 -16.15 2.75
CA LYS A 80 9.83 -14.83 2.65
C LYS A 80 8.95 -13.83 1.89
N ALA A 81 8.41 -14.23 0.74
CA ALA A 81 7.53 -13.38 -0.07
C ALA A 81 6.25 -12.99 0.68
N ILE A 82 5.61 -13.95 1.35
CA ILE A 82 4.44 -13.69 2.21
C ILE A 82 4.80 -12.73 3.34
N GLY A 83 5.91 -12.99 4.05
CA GLY A 83 6.37 -12.14 5.15
C GLY A 83 6.62 -10.69 4.72
N MET A 84 7.25 -10.52 3.56
CA MET A 84 7.49 -9.22 2.95
C MET A 84 6.18 -8.44 2.70
N TRP A 85 5.17 -9.08 2.09
CA TRP A 85 3.87 -8.46 1.83
C TRP A 85 3.08 -8.20 3.11
N ARG A 86 3.18 -9.06 4.13
CA ARG A 86 2.60 -8.83 5.46
C ARG A 86 3.17 -7.58 6.12
N VAL A 87 4.49 -7.41 6.09
CA VAL A 87 5.15 -6.21 6.64
C VAL A 87 4.70 -4.96 5.89
N ALA A 88 4.59 -5.02 4.57
CA ALA A 88 4.09 -3.90 3.77
C ALA A 88 2.65 -3.51 4.15
N GLY A 89 1.78 -4.50 4.33
CA GLY A 89 0.40 -4.32 4.81
C GLY A 89 0.36 -3.67 6.20
N ALA A 90 1.13 -4.19 7.16
CA ALA A 90 1.18 -3.64 8.51
C ALA A 90 1.68 -2.18 8.54
N ILE A 91 2.65 -1.83 7.68
CA ILE A 91 3.10 -0.43 7.55
C ILE A 91 1.98 0.43 6.95
N TRP A 92 1.27 -0.08 5.94
CA TRP A 92 0.13 0.63 5.35
C TRP A 92 -0.98 0.87 6.36
N ASP A 93 -1.35 -0.12 7.18
CA ASP A 93 -2.38 0.04 8.21
C ASP A 93 -2.01 1.10 9.25
N ARG A 94 -0.73 1.20 9.62
CA ARG A 94 -0.24 2.29 10.49
C ARG A 94 -0.37 3.66 9.83
N CYS A 95 -0.04 3.77 8.55
CA CYS A 95 -0.23 5.02 7.81
C CYS A 95 -1.72 5.38 7.70
N LYS A 96 -2.59 4.40 7.43
CA LYS A 96 -4.04 4.57 7.34
C LYS A 96 -4.62 5.05 8.67
N ARG A 97 -4.26 4.39 9.77
CA ARG A 97 -4.64 4.80 11.13
C ARG A 97 -4.23 6.24 11.42
N ALA A 98 -2.95 6.58 11.20
CA ALA A 98 -2.46 7.93 11.44
C ALA A 98 -3.17 8.98 10.57
N ALA A 99 -3.54 8.65 9.33
CA ALA A 99 -4.33 9.55 8.48
C ALA A 99 -5.74 9.79 9.04
N ILE A 100 -6.37 8.75 9.60
CA ILE A 100 -7.71 8.83 10.21
C ILE A 100 -7.65 9.64 11.49
N GLU A 101 -6.69 9.36 12.38
CA GLU A 101 -6.48 10.08 13.64
C GLU A 101 -6.22 11.57 13.39
N ALA A 102 -5.33 11.89 12.45
CA ALA A 102 -5.03 13.28 12.09
C ALA A 102 -6.24 14.01 11.48
N ALA A 103 -7.06 13.33 10.66
CA ALA A 103 -8.26 13.92 10.09
C ALA A 103 -9.38 14.13 11.13
N GLY A 104 -9.42 13.28 12.16
CA GLY A 104 -10.36 13.38 13.28
C GLY A 104 -9.90 14.30 14.42
N GLY A 105 -8.68 14.85 14.38
CA GLY A 105 -8.13 15.69 15.44
C GLY A 105 -7.77 14.93 16.73
N ILE A 106 -7.43 13.65 16.62
CA ILE A 106 -7.11 12.75 17.77
C ILE A 106 -5.59 12.70 18.03
N ALA A 107 -4.78 13.34 17.18
CA ALA A 107 -3.33 13.21 17.13
C ALA A 107 -2.57 14.11 18.11
#